data_AF-A0A8S4SGP9-F1
#
_entry.id   AF-A0A8S4SGP9-F1
#
_cell.length_a   1.000
_cell.length_b   1.000
_cell.length_c   1.000
_cell.angle_alpha   90.00
_cell.angle_beta   90.00
_cell.angle_gamma   90.00
#
_symmetry.space_group_name_H-M   'P 1'
#
loop_
_entity.id
_entity.type
_entity.pdbx_description
1 polymer ?
#
loop_
_entity_poly.entity_id
_entity_poly.type
_entity_poly.pdbx_seq_one_letter_code
_entity_poly.pdbx_strand_id
1 'polypeptide(L)'
;MGLIRRLRVTQRAMERAMLGVSLRDRVAKLMWQWAGHLARRTDGRWGLKVLEWRPRTGKRSVGRPSTRWTNDMSRVAGSCWRQDKRPMSSSERQLVEVM
;
A
#
# COMPACT_ATOMS: atom_id res chain seq x y z
N MET A 1 -29.03 -20.30 -0.80
CA MET A 1 -27.72 -19.62 -0.88
C MET A 1 -27.54 -18.39 0.05
N GLY A 2 -28.60 -17.73 0.54
CA GLY A 2 -28.46 -16.48 1.31
C GLY A 2 -27.87 -16.62 2.73
N LEU A 3 -28.17 -17.72 3.43
CA LEU A 3 -27.80 -17.89 4.84
C LEU A 3 -26.30 -18.17 5.03
N ILE A 4 -25.74 -19.07 4.21
CA ILE A 4 -24.30 -19.41 4.21
C ILE A 4 -23.46 -18.17 3.89
N ARG A 5 -23.92 -17.30 2.98
CA ARG A 5 -23.21 -16.05 2.65
C ARG A 5 -23.16 -15.09 3.83
N ARG A 6 -24.27 -14.94 4.57
CA ARG A 6 -24.34 -14.07 5.76
C ARG A 6 -23.40 -14.56 6.87
N LEU A 7 -23.40 -15.87 7.15
CA LEU A 7 -22.50 -16.49 8.12
C LEU A 7 -21.02 -16.32 7.75
N ARG A 8 -20.68 -16.48 6.46
CA ARG A 8 -19.31 -16.24 5.99
C ARG A 8 -18.87 -14.78 6.11
N VAL A 9 -19.79 -13.83 5.94
CA VAL A 9 -19.46 -12.39 6.04
C VAL A 9 -19.18 -12.02 7.49
N THR A 10 -20.00 -12.47 8.43
CA THR A 10 -19.81 -12.22 9.87
C THR A 10 -18.55 -12.92 10.39
N GLN A 11 -18.32 -14.19 10.00
CA GLN A 11 -17.11 -14.93 10.34
C GLN A 11 -15.84 -14.19 9.89
N ARG A 12 -15.76 -13.75 8.63
CA ARG A 12 -14.60 -13.02 8.12
C ARG A 12 -14.40 -11.65 8.76
N ALA A 13 -15.47 -11.01 9.23
CA ALA A 13 -15.36 -9.75 9.96
C ALA A 13 -14.73 -9.97 11.34
N MET A 14 -15.16 -11.03 12.04
CA MET A 14 -14.59 -11.44 13.32
C MET A 14 -13.11 -11.84 13.19
N GLU A 15 -12.78 -12.66 12.19
CA GLU A 15 -11.38 -13.06 11.90
C GLU A 15 -10.47 -11.84 11.69
N ARG A 16 -10.94 -10.83 10.95
CA ARG A 16 -10.18 -9.58 10.76
C ARG A 16 -10.01 -8.78 12.05
N ALA A 17 -11.06 -8.70 12.87
CA ALA A 17 -10.99 -8.01 14.16
C ALA A 17 -10.00 -8.68 15.11
N MET A 18 -9.99 -10.03 15.16
CA MET A 18 -9.04 -10.80 15.96
C MET A 18 -7.58 -10.59 15.53
N LEU A 19 -7.37 -10.43 14.22
CA LEU A 19 -6.04 -10.18 13.65
C LEU A 19 -5.65 -8.69 13.63
N GLY A 20 -6.49 -7.78 14.16
CA GLY A 20 -6.21 -6.34 14.13
C GLY A 20 -6.24 -5.69 12.73
N VAL A 21 -6.75 -6.40 11.71
CA VAL A 21 -6.72 -5.93 10.32
C VAL A 21 -7.74 -4.82 10.09
N SER A 22 -7.24 -3.64 9.80
CA SER A 22 -8.00 -2.41 9.61
C SER A 22 -8.25 -2.07 8.14
N LEU A 23 -9.06 -1.03 7.91
CA LEU A 23 -9.25 -0.47 6.57
C LEU A 23 -7.94 0.12 6.00
N ARG A 24 -7.07 0.64 6.87
CA ARG A 24 -5.76 1.21 6.49
C ARG A 24 -4.88 0.15 5.84
N ASP A 25 -4.85 -1.06 6.41
CA ASP A 25 -4.07 -2.19 5.88
C ASP A 25 -4.57 -2.60 4.50
N ARG A 26 -5.89 -2.56 4.30
CA ARG A 26 -6.49 -2.85 3.00
C ARG A 26 -6.15 -1.79 1.96
N VAL A 27 -6.20 -0.51 2.33
CA VAL A 27 -5.81 0.60 1.44
C VAL A 27 -4.32 0.51 1.10
N ALA A 28 -3.46 0.28 2.09
CA ALA A 28 -2.04 0.10 1.88
C ALA A 28 -1.76 -1.08 0.95
N LYS A 29 -2.41 -2.24 1.16
CA LYS A 29 -2.29 -3.41 0.28
C LYS A 29 -2.66 -3.09 -1.18
N LEU A 30 -3.76 -2.38 -1.41
CA LEU A 30 -4.19 -2.00 -2.76
C LEU A 30 -3.21 -1.01 -3.40
N MET A 31 -2.71 -0.04 -2.64
CA MET A 31 -1.69 0.89 -3.10
C MET A 31 -0.42 0.17 -3.52
N TRP A 32 0.04 -0.80 -2.74
CA TRP A 32 1.21 -1.62 -3.06
C TRP A 32 1.02 -2.51 -4.29
N GLN A 33 -0.15 -3.15 -4.43
CA GLN A 33 -0.49 -3.92 -5.63
C GLN A 33 -0.48 -3.05 -6.89
N TRP A 34 -1.04 -1.83 -6.79
CA TRP A 34 -1.06 -0.87 -7.87
C TRP A 34 0.34 -0.34 -8.21
N ALA A 35 1.15 -0.01 -7.20
CA ALA A 35 2.52 0.45 -7.38
C ALA A 35 3.41 -0.63 -8.01
N GLY A 36 3.30 -1.89 -7.58
CA GLY A 36 4.00 -3.02 -8.17
C GLY A 36 3.56 -3.29 -9.62
N HIS A 37 2.26 -3.18 -9.91
CA HIS A 37 1.76 -3.27 -11.30
C HIS A 37 2.39 -2.20 -12.18
N LEU A 38 2.44 -0.97 -11.68
CA LEU A 38 2.97 0.17 -12.39
C LEU A 38 4.50 0.12 -12.56
N ALA A 39 5.25 -0.38 -11.57
CA ALA A 39 6.69 -0.58 -11.66
C ALA A 39 7.08 -1.62 -12.73
N ARG A 40 6.21 -2.60 -13.00
CA ARG A 40 6.39 -3.59 -14.08
C ARG A 40 6.01 -3.06 -15.46
N ARG A 41 5.29 -1.94 -15.54
CA ARG A 41 4.95 -1.33 -16.82
C ARG A 41 6.08 -0.44 -17.32
N THR A 42 6.34 -0.51 -18.62
CA THR A 42 7.28 0.33 -19.35
C THR A 42 6.59 1.40 -20.21
N ASP A 43 5.26 1.51 -20.13
CA ASP A 43 4.43 2.30 -21.05
C ASP A 43 4.46 3.82 -20.80
N GLY A 44 5.28 4.30 -19.86
CA GLY A 44 5.53 5.73 -19.64
C GLY A 44 4.29 6.58 -19.31
N ARG A 45 3.15 5.94 -19.02
CA ARG A 45 1.88 6.63 -18.76
C ARG A 45 1.94 7.40 -17.45
N TRP A 46 1.01 8.34 -17.31
CA TRP A 46 0.86 9.23 -16.15
C TRP A 46 0.90 8.53 -14.79
N GLY A 47 0.61 7.24 -14.69
CA GLY A 47 0.76 6.46 -13.45
C GLY A 47 2.14 6.62 -12.81
N LEU A 48 3.23 6.49 -13.57
CA LEU A 48 4.59 6.68 -13.03
C LEU A 48 4.81 8.12 -12.58
N LYS A 49 4.26 9.09 -13.31
CA LYS A 49 4.29 10.51 -12.93
C LYS A 49 3.52 10.78 -11.63
N VAL A 50 2.45 10.03 -11.33
CA VAL A 50 1.70 10.12 -10.07
C VAL A 50 2.53 9.60 -8.90
N LEU A 51 3.25 8.48 -9.07
CA LEU A 51 4.15 7.98 -8.02
C LEU A 51 5.29 8.95 -7.74
N GLU A 52 5.85 9.55 -8.78
CA GLU A 52 6.93 10.53 -8.69
C GLU A 52 6.42 11.94 -8.36
N TRP A 53 5.10 12.16 -8.36
CA TRP A 53 4.51 13.49 -8.30
C TRP A 53 4.96 14.24 -7.05
N ARG A 54 5.54 15.41 -7.29
CA ARG A 54 5.98 16.36 -6.27
C ARG A 54 5.17 17.64 -6.41
N PRO A 55 4.66 18.22 -5.30
CA PRO A 55 4.31 19.64 -5.32
C PRO A 55 5.61 20.40 -5.54
N ARG A 56 5.70 21.12 -6.67
CA ARG A 56 6.92 21.84 -7.07
C ARG A 56 7.16 23.14 -6.29
N THR A 57 6.22 23.56 -5.44
CA THR A 57 6.27 24.90 -4.84
C THR A 57 5.49 24.94 -3.52
N GLY A 58 6.16 25.27 -2.41
CA GLY A 58 5.54 25.56 -1.11
C GLY A 58 6.05 24.74 0.09
N LYS A 59 6.18 25.42 1.25
CA LYS A 59 6.34 24.76 2.57
C LYS A 59 4.98 24.21 3.01
N ARG A 60 4.92 22.96 3.47
CA ARG A 60 3.69 22.35 3.98
C ARG A 60 3.48 22.70 5.46
N SER A 61 2.21 22.68 5.90
CA SER A 61 1.85 22.93 7.30
C SER A 61 2.46 21.89 8.25
N VAL A 62 2.74 22.31 9.49
CA VAL A 62 3.27 21.46 10.56
C VAL A 62 2.31 20.28 10.80
N GLY A 63 2.86 19.05 10.89
CA GLY A 63 2.10 17.84 11.21
C GLY A 63 1.84 16.88 10.04
N ARG A 64 2.06 17.26 8.78
CA ARG A 64 1.97 16.32 7.64
C ARG A 64 3.36 15.99 7.10
N PRO A 65 3.82 14.73 7.17
CA PRO A 65 5.13 14.37 6.66
C PRO A 65 5.31 14.79 5.20
N SER A 66 6.50 15.30 4.85
CA SER A 66 6.91 15.50 3.45
C SER A 66 7.18 14.17 2.72
N THR A 67 6.61 13.07 3.22
CA THR A 67 6.90 11.72 2.76
C THR A 67 6.12 11.44 1.48
N ARG A 68 6.85 11.03 0.44
CA ARG A 68 6.28 10.60 -0.84
C ARG A 68 5.77 9.17 -0.68
N TRP A 69 4.82 8.74 -1.50
CA TRP A 69 4.50 7.32 -1.60
C TRP A 69 5.75 6.49 -1.96
N THR A 70 6.60 7.01 -2.87
CA THR A 70 7.90 6.39 -3.15
C THR A 70 8.81 6.31 -1.93
N ASN A 71 8.73 7.25 -0.98
CA ASN A 71 9.56 7.21 0.22
C ASN A 71 9.06 6.14 1.19
N ASP A 72 7.74 5.98 1.33
CA ASP A 72 7.17 4.88 2.10
C ASP A 72 7.56 3.54 1.46
N MET A 73 7.55 3.48 0.12
CA MET A 73 7.97 2.29 -0.60
C MET A 73 9.45 1.99 -0.44
N SER A 74 10.31 3.00 -0.54
CA SER A 74 11.75 2.87 -0.33
C SER A 74 12.10 2.56 1.12
N ARG A 75 11.29 2.98 2.09
CA ARG A 75 11.49 2.64 3.51
C ARG A 75 11.20 1.15 3.78
N VAL A 76 10.19 0.58 3.12
CA VAL A 76 9.78 -0.81 3.38
C VAL A 76 10.53 -1.81 2.49
N ALA A 77 10.71 -1.52 1.20
CA ALA A 77 11.29 -2.44 0.22
C ALA A 77 12.70 -2.01 -0.29
N GLY A 78 13.30 -0.98 0.32
CA GLY A 78 14.61 -0.46 -0.05
C GLY A 78 14.62 0.44 -1.29
N SER A 79 15.76 1.08 -1.59
CA SER A 79 15.90 2.01 -2.72
C SER A 79 15.67 1.36 -4.09
N CYS A 80 15.90 0.05 -4.20
CA CYS A 80 15.72 -0.73 -5.42
C CYS A 80 14.32 -1.37 -5.59
N TRP A 81 13.33 -1.00 -4.78
CA TRP A 81 11.97 -1.57 -4.82
C TRP A 81 11.31 -1.53 -6.21
N ARG A 82 11.72 -0.60 -7.07
CA ARG A 82 11.22 -0.46 -8.44
C ARG A 82 11.77 -1.53 -9.39
N GLN A 83 12.94 -2.07 -9.07
CA GLN A 83 13.66 -3.09 -9.84
C GLN A 83 13.40 -4.49 -9.28
N ASP A 84 13.14 -4.60 -7.97
CA ASP A 84 12.75 -5.86 -7.36
C ASP A 84 11.32 -6.25 -7.78
N LYS A 85 11.21 -7.26 -8.65
CA LYS A 85 9.92 -7.76 -9.16
C LYS A 85 9.29 -8.81 -8.25
N ARG A 86 9.91 -9.15 -7.11
CA ARG A 86 9.41 -10.20 -6.21
C ARG A 86 8.14 -9.76 -5.48
N PRO A 87 7.18 -10.67 -5.26
CA PRO A 87 6.05 -10.40 -4.38
C PRO A 87 6.54 -10.18 -2.96
N MET A 88 6.03 -9.13 -2.32
CA MET A 88 6.43 -8.71 -0.97
C MET A 88 6.18 -9.83 0.05
N SER A 89 7.23 -10.17 0.78
CA SER A 89 7.28 -11.25 1.78
C SER A 89 6.39 -10.92 2.99
N SER A 90 5.91 -11.93 3.71
CA SER A 90 4.99 -11.74 4.84
C SER A 90 5.57 -10.90 5.98
N SER A 91 6.90 -10.86 6.15
CA SER A 91 7.61 -10.03 7.14
C SER A 91 7.63 -8.54 6.78
N GLU A 92 7.66 -8.21 5.48
CA GLU A 92 7.55 -6.82 5.01
C GLU A 92 6.12 -6.26 5.15
N ARG A 93 5.12 -7.14 5.29
CA ARG A 93 3.72 -6.75 5.55
C ARG A 93 3.51 -6.29 6.99
N GLN A 94 4.28 -6.81 7.95
CA GLN A 94 4.21 -6.39 9.36
C GLN A 94 4.73 -4.95 9.57
N LEU A 95 5.59 -4.43 8.68
CA LEU A 95 6.04 -3.03 8.73
C LEU A 95 4.97 -2.03 8.26
N VAL A 96 3.92 -2.51 7.58
CA VAL A 96 2.74 -1.69 7.19
C VAL A 96 1.74 -1.59 8.35
N GLU A 97 1.80 -2.51 9.32
CA GLU A 97 0.94 -2.58 10.51
C GLU A 97 1.33 -1.57 11.61
N VAL A 98 2.52 -0.96 11.53
CA VAL A 98 3.06 -0.01 12.52
C VAL A 98 3.08 1.44 12.00
N MET A 99 2.31 1.73 10.93
CA MET A 99 2.19 3.07 10.31
C MET A 99 0.75 3.50 10.05
#